data_AF-A0A963RJ96-F1
#
_entry.id   AF-A0A963RJ96-F1
#
_cell.length_a   1.000
_cell.length_b   1.000
_cell.length_c   1.000
_cell.angle_alpha   90.00
_cell.angle_beta   90.00
_cell.angle_gamma   90.00
#
_symmetry.space_group_name_H-M   'P 1'
#
loop_
_entity.id
_entity.type
_entity.pdbx_description
1 polymer ?
#
loop_
_entity_poly.entity_id
_entity_poly.type
_entity_poly.pdbx_seq_one_letter_code
_entity_poly.pdbx_strand_id
1 'polypeptide(L)'
;MRALPHPAARTLRWLLLGLLALAALLGAIAVVDRTMRARALVAEEEAGRDNAAILAESLRSELDKFSLLPMALAQDPQVRSLLGGAAGEAQPLNLRLEELARQSGAAAFYAMDAQGMTLAASNWDRPESFVGSDYAFRRYFREAMANGSATQFALGTVSRKPGLYIAERVGPADAPLGVVALKVEFDSTEANWRQARQGVYVTDAAGVVLITSEEAYRFHLVPGADPAGRDPELDLRQFGMAQLPMLEIAGQDAVELPLVDAQ
;
A
#
# COMPACT_ATOMS: atom_id res chain seq x y z
N MET A 1 -62.02 -68.22 -13.87
CA MET A 1 -61.06 -67.33 -14.57
C MET A 1 -60.31 -66.53 -13.51
N ARG A 2 -59.08 -66.93 -13.17
CA ARG A 2 -58.17 -66.17 -12.26
C ARG A 2 -57.05 -65.63 -13.14
N ALA A 3 -57.06 -64.33 -13.41
CA ALA A 3 -55.99 -63.68 -14.16
C ALA A 3 -54.68 -63.81 -13.36
N LEU A 4 -53.69 -64.51 -13.93
CA LEU A 4 -52.34 -64.57 -13.36
C LEU A 4 -51.76 -63.15 -13.38
N PRO A 5 -51.25 -62.62 -12.25
CA PRO A 5 -50.65 -61.29 -12.24
C PRO A 5 -49.44 -61.27 -13.18
N HIS A 6 -49.45 -60.36 -14.16
CA HIS A 6 -48.36 -60.23 -15.13
C HIS A 6 -47.03 -59.99 -14.40
N PRO A 7 -46.00 -60.84 -14.60
CA PRO A 7 -44.69 -60.69 -13.94
C PRO A 7 -44.01 -59.34 -14.24
N ALA A 8 -44.41 -58.69 -15.32
CA ALA A 8 -44.00 -57.35 -15.72
C ALA A 8 -44.34 -56.25 -14.68
N ALA A 9 -45.41 -56.41 -13.88
CA ALA A 9 -45.80 -55.39 -12.89
C ALA A 9 -44.89 -55.40 -11.64
N ARG A 10 -44.34 -56.57 -11.26
CA ARG A 10 -43.39 -56.66 -10.13
C ARG A 10 -42.01 -56.11 -10.53
N THR A 11 -41.52 -56.44 -11.72
CA THR A 11 -40.23 -55.93 -12.21
C THR A 11 -40.25 -54.42 -12.42
N LEU A 12 -41.35 -53.87 -12.96
CA LEU A 12 -41.53 -52.42 -13.13
C LEU A 12 -41.52 -51.68 -11.78
N ARG A 13 -42.16 -52.23 -10.74
CA ARG A 13 -42.16 -51.62 -9.40
C ARG A 13 -40.76 -51.55 -8.78
N TRP A 14 -39.95 -52.61 -8.91
CA TRP A 14 -38.57 -52.59 -8.40
C TRP A 14 -37.66 -51.66 -9.20
N LEU A 15 -37.85 -51.56 -10.51
CA LEU A 15 -37.15 -50.59 -11.36
C LEU A 15 -37.48 -49.15 -10.95
N LEU A 16 -38.75 -48.83 -10.72
CA LEU A 16 -39.17 -47.50 -10.25
C LEU A 16 -38.61 -47.17 -8.87
N LEU A 17 -38.59 -48.14 -7.94
CA LEU A 17 -37.98 -47.96 -6.62
C LEU A 17 -36.46 -47.74 -6.72
N GLY A 18 -35.78 -48.50 -7.58
CA GLY A 18 -34.34 -48.33 -7.86
C GLY A 18 -34.03 -46.96 -8.46
N LEU A 19 -34.85 -46.49 -9.41
CA LEU A 19 -34.71 -45.16 -10.02
C LEU A 19 -34.94 -44.05 -8.99
N LEU A 20 -35.94 -44.19 -8.12
CA LEU A 20 -36.25 -43.22 -7.07
C LEU A 20 -35.15 -43.18 -6.00
N ALA A 21 -34.59 -44.34 -5.62
CA ALA A 21 -33.42 -44.41 -4.74
C ALA A 21 -32.18 -43.75 -5.38
N LEU A 22 -31.93 -43.98 -6.67
CA LEU A 22 -30.84 -43.35 -7.40
C LEU A 22 -31.04 -41.82 -7.49
N ALA A 23 -32.25 -41.36 -7.79
CA ALA A 23 -32.57 -39.93 -7.82
C ALA A 23 -32.39 -39.27 -6.44
N ALA A 24 -32.80 -39.94 -5.35
CA ALA A 24 -32.58 -39.47 -3.99
C ALA A 24 -31.09 -39.41 -3.64
N LEU A 25 -30.30 -40.41 -4.04
CA LEU A 25 -28.85 -40.43 -3.84
C LEU A 25 -28.16 -39.29 -4.60
N LEU A 26 -28.50 -39.09 -5.87
CA LEU A 26 -27.98 -37.98 -6.69
C LEU A 26 -28.39 -36.62 -6.12
N GLY A 27 -29.62 -36.49 -5.63
CA GLY A 27 -30.10 -35.29 -4.93
C GLY A 27 -29.30 -35.01 -3.66
N ALA A 28 -29.04 -36.04 -2.84
CA ALA A 28 -28.22 -35.90 -1.64
C ALA A 28 -26.78 -35.48 -1.97
N ILE A 29 -26.16 -36.09 -3.00
CA ILE A 29 -24.81 -35.71 -3.48
C ILE A 29 -24.80 -34.25 -3.93
N ALA A 30 -25.79 -33.80 -4.70
CA ALA A 30 -25.86 -32.42 -5.18
C ALA A 30 -26.04 -31.40 -4.04
N VAL A 31 -26.83 -31.75 -3.00
CA VAL A 31 -26.98 -30.90 -1.80
C VAL A 31 -25.68 -30.84 -1.01
N VAL A 32 -24.98 -31.97 -0.82
CA VAL A 32 -23.69 -32.01 -0.14
C VAL A 32 -22.64 -31.20 -0.91
N ASP A 33 -22.54 -31.37 -2.24
CA ASP A 33 -21.62 -30.61 -3.08
C ASP A 33 -21.88 -29.10 -2.99
N ARG A 34 -23.14 -28.67 -3.12
CA ARG A 34 -23.49 -27.23 -3.00
C ARG A 34 -23.18 -26.67 -1.62
N THR A 35 -23.50 -27.39 -0.55
CA THR A 35 -23.26 -26.92 0.82
C THR A 35 -21.76 -26.90 1.16
N MET A 36 -20.99 -27.87 0.68
CA MET A 36 -19.53 -27.89 0.85
C MET A 36 -18.86 -26.77 0.06
N ARG A 37 -19.28 -26.50 -1.18
CA ARG A 37 -18.77 -25.35 -1.96
C ARG A 37 -19.09 -24.02 -1.29
N ALA A 38 -20.34 -23.84 -0.84
CA ALA A 38 -20.73 -22.62 -0.13
C ALA A 38 -19.90 -22.41 1.15
N ARG A 39 -19.67 -23.47 1.94
CA ARG A 39 -18.83 -23.40 3.13
C ARG A 39 -17.35 -23.14 2.80
N ALA A 40 -16.84 -23.74 1.73
CA ALA A 40 -15.47 -23.52 1.29
C ALA A 40 -15.24 -22.06 0.87
N LEU A 41 -16.16 -21.46 0.12
CA LEU A 41 -16.09 -20.05 -0.26
C LEU A 41 -16.10 -19.12 0.96
N VAL A 42 -17.01 -19.35 1.92
CA VAL A 42 -17.06 -18.54 3.15
C VAL A 42 -15.78 -18.68 3.96
N ALA A 43 -15.26 -19.89 4.12
CA ALA A 43 -14.02 -20.13 4.84
C ALA A 43 -12.79 -19.51 4.14
N GLU A 44 -12.78 -19.49 2.80
CA GLU A 44 -11.73 -18.83 2.01
C GLU A 44 -11.78 -17.31 2.15
N GLU A 45 -12.98 -16.72 2.16
CA GLU A 45 -13.18 -15.28 2.38
C GLU A 45 -12.79 -14.86 3.80
N GLU A 46 -13.17 -15.64 4.82
CA GLU A 46 -12.76 -15.42 6.22
C GLU A 46 -11.23 -15.50 6.36
N ALA A 47 -10.60 -16.55 5.81
CA ALA A 47 -9.14 -16.67 5.81
C ALA A 47 -8.48 -15.54 5.01
N GLY A 48 -9.12 -15.05 3.94
CA GLY A 48 -8.69 -13.87 3.19
C GLY A 48 -8.67 -12.61 4.05
N ARG A 49 -9.76 -12.34 4.79
CA ARG A 49 -9.88 -11.23 5.72
C ARG A 49 -8.85 -11.28 6.84
N ASP A 50 -8.68 -12.43 7.49
CA ASP A 50 -7.72 -12.55 8.58
C ASP A 50 -6.29 -12.29 8.12
N ASN A 51 -5.91 -12.83 6.96
CA ASN A 51 -4.60 -12.57 6.37
C ASN A 51 -4.43 -11.10 5.99
N ALA A 52 -5.42 -10.49 5.35
CA ALA A 52 -5.38 -9.07 5.00
C ALA A 52 -5.24 -8.18 6.24
N ALA A 53 -5.92 -8.52 7.35
CA ALA A 53 -5.84 -7.79 8.61
C ALA A 53 -4.44 -7.88 9.23
N ILE A 54 -3.81 -9.06 9.21
CA ILE A 54 -2.44 -9.25 9.69
C ILE A 54 -1.45 -8.42 8.85
N LEU A 55 -1.58 -8.45 7.52
CA LEU A 55 -0.71 -7.68 6.62
C LEU A 55 -0.92 -6.18 6.80
N ALA A 56 -2.16 -5.75 7.00
CA ALA A 56 -2.50 -4.36 7.25
C ALA A 56 -1.91 -3.85 8.57
N GLU A 57 -2.05 -4.61 9.66
CA GLU A 57 -1.46 -4.28 10.96
C GLU A 57 0.07 -4.24 10.91
N SER A 58 0.69 -5.19 10.21
CA SER A 58 2.14 -5.21 10.02
C SER A 58 2.62 -3.95 9.28
N LEU A 59 1.92 -3.55 8.21
CA LEU A 59 2.25 -2.33 7.46
C LEU A 59 2.01 -1.09 8.33
N ARG A 60 0.91 -1.05 9.09
CA ARG A 60 0.60 0.05 9.99
C ARG A 60 1.71 0.25 11.03
N SER A 61 2.15 -0.82 11.67
CA SER A 61 3.25 -0.82 12.63
C SER A 61 4.56 -0.32 12.01
N GLU A 62 4.86 -0.74 10.78
CA GLU A 62 6.02 -0.27 10.02
C GLU A 62 5.94 1.24 9.74
N LEU A 63 4.78 1.75 9.32
CA LEU A 63 4.56 3.18 9.08
C LEU A 63 4.59 4.03 10.35
N ASP A 64 4.05 3.53 11.46
CA ASP A 64 4.06 4.22 12.75
C ASP A 64 5.49 4.41 13.27
N LYS A 65 6.36 3.41 13.09
CA LYS A 65 7.80 3.53 13.39
C LYS A 65 8.44 4.70 12.65
N PHE A 66 8.13 4.89 11.37
CA PHE A 66 8.73 5.97 10.58
C PHE A 66 8.13 7.34 10.89
N SER A 67 6.84 7.42 11.24
CA SER A 67 6.14 8.69 11.45
C SER A 67 6.73 9.53 12.60
N LEU A 68 7.31 8.89 13.63
CA LEU A 68 7.89 9.58 14.78
C LEU A 68 9.25 10.23 14.50
N LEU A 69 9.99 9.78 13.48
CA LEU A 69 11.37 10.19 13.26
C LEU A 69 11.49 11.64 12.74
N PRO A 70 10.73 12.09 11.73
CA PRO A 70 10.76 13.48 11.28
C PRO A 70 10.26 14.43 12.38
N MET A 71 9.28 14.02 13.19
CA MET A 71 8.77 14.83 14.30
C MET A 71 9.87 15.12 15.32
N ALA A 72 10.65 14.10 15.67
CA ALA A 72 11.81 14.26 16.56
C ALA A 72 12.90 15.15 15.93
N LEU A 73 13.23 14.93 14.65
CA LEU A 73 14.23 15.72 13.94
C LEU A 73 13.81 17.20 13.79
N ALA A 74 12.52 17.49 13.66
CA ALA A 74 12.03 18.87 13.55
C ALA A 74 12.24 19.70 14.84
N GLN A 75 12.38 19.02 15.99
CA GLN A 75 12.72 19.63 17.27
C GLN A 75 14.22 19.60 17.57
N ASP A 76 15.02 18.92 16.75
CA ASP A 76 16.44 18.73 16.98
C ASP A 76 17.21 20.06 16.85
N PRO A 77 18.01 20.46 17.86
CA PRO A 77 18.76 21.71 17.82
C PRO A 77 19.72 21.83 16.63
N GLN A 78 20.32 20.74 16.17
CA GLN A 78 21.24 20.75 15.04
C GLN A 78 20.52 21.01 13.72
N VAL A 79 19.35 20.38 13.52
CA VAL A 79 18.50 20.65 12.35
C VAL A 79 18.06 22.11 12.35
N ARG A 80 17.58 22.61 13.50
CA ARG A 80 17.17 24.01 13.65
C ARG A 80 18.33 24.99 13.44
N SER A 81 19.53 24.66 13.91
CA SER A 81 20.75 25.45 13.73
C SER A 81 21.11 25.57 12.25
N LEU A 82 21.16 24.43 11.53
CA LEU A 82 21.44 24.40 10.09
C LEU A 82 20.41 25.21 9.31
N LEU A 83 19.11 24.95 9.52
CA LEU A 83 18.04 25.63 8.79
C LEU A 83 17.89 27.11 9.22
N GLY A 84 18.38 27.47 10.40
CA GLY A 84 18.52 28.86 10.86
C GLY A 84 19.71 29.61 10.25
N GLY A 85 20.51 28.95 9.41
CA GLY A 85 21.63 29.56 8.68
C GLY A 85 23.00 29.45 9.37
N ALA A 86 23.14 28.60 10.40
CA ALA A 86 24.44 28.36 11.02
C ALA A 86 25.39 27.65 10.06
N ALA A 87 26.58 28.20 9.86
CA ALA A 87 27.62 27.59 9.05
C ALA A 87 28.25 26.39 9.77
N GLY A 88 28.67 25.37 9.01
CA GLY A 88 29.40 24.22 9.54
C GLY A 88 28.52 23.07 10.07
N GLU A 89 27.20 23.22 10.11
CA GLU A 89 26.28 22.17 10.60
C GLU A 89 25.95 21.09 9.55
N ALA A 90 26.15 21.38 8.26
CA ALA A 90 25.73 20.48 7.18
C ALA A 90 26.45 19.13 7.23
N GLN A 91 27.78 19.13 7.39
CA GLN A 91 28.56 17.88 7.37
C GLN A 91 28.32 17.01 8.62
N PRO A 92 28.29 17.55 9.86
CA PRO A 92 27.89 16.78 11.02
C PRO A 92 26.46 16.20 10.91
N LEU A 93 25.51 16.98 10.37
CA LEU A 93 24.14 16.51 10.19
C LEU A 93 24.06 15.41 9.10
N ASN A 94 24.79 15.54 8.00
CA ASN A 94 24.90 14.52 6.95
C ASN A 94 25.26 13.14 7.53
N LEU A 95 26.36 13.07 8.30
CA LEU A 95 26.83 11.83 8.94
C LEU A 95 25.80 11.26 9.92
N ARG A 96 25.11 12.13 10.66
CA ARG A 96 24.07 11.71 11.62
C ARG A 96 22.83 11.17 10.92
N LEU A 97 22.38 11.81 9.84
CA LEU A 97 21.25 11.38 9.04
C LEU A 97 21.57 10.07 8.30
N GLU A 98 22.80 9.89 7.83
CA GLU A 98 23.30 8.64 7.25
C GLU A 98 23.20 7.48 8.24
N GLU A 99 23.70 7.66 9.46
CA GLU A 99 23.63 6.65 10.50
C GLU A 99 22.17 6.36 10.91
N LEU A 100 21.33 7.40 10.99
CA LEU A 100 19.91 7.23 11.28
C LEU A 100 19.17 6.46 10.18
N ALA A 101 19.48 6.72 8.90
CA ALA A 101 18.97 5.93 7.77
C ALA A 101 19.37 4.47 7.91
N ARG A 102 20.64 4.20 8.20
CA ARG A 102 21.18 2.84 8.37
C ARG A 102 20.52 2.08 9.53
N GLN A 103 20.28 2.74 10.67
CA GLN A 103 19.68 2.11 11.85
C GLN A 103 18.16 1.92 11.71
N SER A 104 17.46 2.89 11.13
CA SER A 104 16.01 2.84 11.00
C SER A 104 15.53 1.99 9.83
N GLY A 105 16.37 1.84 8.78
CA GLY A 105 15.99 1.23 7.51
C GLY A 105 15.28 2.18 6.55
N ALA A 106 15.21 3.49 6.86
CA ALA A 106 14.68 4.47 5.92
C ALA A 106 15.60 4.60 4.69
N ALA A 107 15.02 4.81 3.51
CA ALA A 107 15.78 4.95 2.28
C ALA A 107 16.58 6.27 2.24
N ALA A 108 16.04 7.34 2.82
CA ALA A 108 16.75 8.60 3.00
C ALA A 108 16.16 9.45 4.12
N PHE A 109 17.00 10.27 4.74
CA PHE A 109 16.63 11.44 5.54
C PHE A 109 17.26 12.69 4.95
N TYR A 110 16.57 13.83 5.00
CA TYR A 110 17.12 15.08 4.48
C TYR A 110 16.40 16.30 5.06
N ALA A 111 17.13 17.41 5.14
CA ALA A 111 16.66 18.69 5.65
C ALA A 111 16.70 19.73 4.52
N MET A 112 15.58 20.42 4.34
CA MET A 112 15.38 21.45 3.33
C MET A 112 15.15 22.79 4.02
N ASP A 113 15.69 23.87 3.47
CA ASP A 113 15.38 25.23 3.91
C ASP A 113 13.94 25.64 3.55
N ALA A 114 13.55 26.85 3.98
CA ALA A 114 12.22 27.40 3.72
C ALA A 114 11.92 27.61 2.22
N GLN A 115 12.94 27.58 1.36
CA GLN A 115 12.82 27.68 -0.10
C GLN A 115 12.78 26.31 -0.78
N GLY A 116 12.92 25.21 -0.02
CA GLY A 116 12.87 23.84 -0.54
C GLY A 116 14.22 23.29 -1.00
N MET A 117 15.32 24.03 -0.79
CA MET A 117 16.66 23.58 -1.11
C MET A 117 17.18 22.63 -0.04
N THR A 118 17.65 21.45 -0.45
CA THR A 118 18.20 20.46 0.48
C THR A 118 19.60 20.84 0.94
N LEU A 119 19.78 21.04 2.24
CA LEU A 119 21.05 21.47 2.86
C LEU A 119 21.85 20.30 3.45
N ALA A 120 21.17 19.24 3.89
CA ALA A 120 21.79 18.03 4.41
C ALA A 120 20.95 16.80 4.05
N ALA A 121 21.60 15.67 3.82
CA ALA A 121 20.94 14.42 3.49
C ALA A 121 21.75 13.20 3.96
N SER A 122 21.06 12.09 4.21
CA SER A 122 21.68 10.82 4.58
C SER A 122 22.45 10.15 3.44
N ASN A 123 22.16 10.53 2.19
CA ASN A 123 22.81 10.03 0.98
C ASN A 123 23.79 11.07 0.39
N TRP A 124 24.30 11.96 1.23
CA TRP A 124 25.17 13.08 0.84
C TRP A 124 26.42 12.66 0.05
N ASP A 125 26.93 11.47 0.31
CA ASP A 125 28.16 10.90 -0.28
C ASP A 125 27.90 10.02 -1.51
N ARG A 126 26.65 9.95 -1.98
CA ARG A 126 26.24 9.09 -3.10
C ARG A 126 26.00 9.89 -4.38
N PRO A 127 26.13 9.27 -5.57
CA PRO A 127 25.80 9.92 -6.85
C PRO A 127 24.37 10.48 -6.89
N GLU A 128 23.43 9.80 -6.26
CA GLU A 128 22.03 10.18 -6.12
C GLU A 128 21.75 11.12 -4.92
N SER A 129 22.76 11.84 -4.43
CA SER A 129 22.64 12.76 -3.29
C SER A 129 21.52 13.77 -3.47
N PHE A 130 20.79 14.01 -2.39
CA PHE A 130 19.72 15.02 -2.39
C PHE A 130 20.25 16.42 -2.09
N VAL A 131 21.46 16.56 -1.54
CA VAL A 131 22.05 17.87 -1.22
C VAL A 131 22.10 18.73 -2.48
N GLY A 132 21.62 19.97 -2.38
CA GLY A 132 21.55 20.90 -3.52
C GLY A 132 20.35 20.69 -4.45
N SER A 133 19.48 19.72 -4.19
CA SER A 133 18.22 19.54 -4.93
C SER A 133 17.11 20.41 -4.36
N ASP A 134 16.32 21.02 -5.25
CA ASP A 134 15.11 21.78 -4.92
C ASP A 134 13.88 20.85 -4.91
N TYR A 135 13.14 20.83 -3.81
CA TYR A 135 11.91 20.10 -3.62
C TYR A 135 10.70 20.98 -3.27
N ALA A 136 10.75 22.30 -3.48
CA ALA A 136 9.65 23.22 -3.22
C ALA A 136 8.36 22.85 -3.98
N PHE A 137 8.51 22.22 -5.14
CA PHE A 137 7.40 21.73 -5.97
C PHE A 137 6.76 20.43 -5.44
N ARG A 138 7.33 19.77 -4.43
CA ARG A 138 6.76 18.55 -3.86
C ARG A 138 5.60 18.88 -2.93
N ARG A 139 4.56 18.04 -2.98
CA ARG A 139 3.35 18.23 -2.18
C ARG A 139 3.68 18.08 -0.70
N TYR A 140 4.48 17.08 -0.31
CA TYR A 140 4.90 16.90 1.09
C TYR A 140 5.61 18.14 1.65
N PHE A 141 6.42 18.85 0.83
CA PHE A 141 7.11 20.05 1.29
C PHE A 141 6.13 21.19 1.52
N ARG A 142 5.29 21.50 0.52
CA ARG A 142 4.31 22.60 0.62
C ARG A 142 3.31 22.37 1.75
N GLU A 143 2.79 21.16 1.87
CA GLU A 143 1.81 20.81 2.90
C GLU A 143 2.45 20.77 4.29
N ALA A 144 3.68 20.28 4.45
CA ALA A 144 4.35 20.36 5.75
C ALA A 144 4.61 21.81 6.15
N MET A 145 5.09 22.65 5.23
CA MET A 145 5.27 24.09 5.47
C MET A 145 3.98 24.78 5.91
N ALA A 146 2.83 24.44 5.30
CA ALA A 146 1.54 25.03 5.63
C ALA A 146 0.92 24.43 6.91
N ASN A 147 0.81 23.11 6.99
CA ASN A 147 0.00 22.39 7.96
C ASN A 147 0.80 21.86 9.16
N GLY A 148 2.13 21.83 9.07
CA GLY A 148 3.04 21.29 10.08
C GLY A 148 3.61 19.95 9.67
N SER A 149 2.78 19.09 9.10
CA SER A 149 3.19 17.78 8.62
C SER A 149 2.52 17.44 7.30
N ALA A 150 3.12 16.52 6.56
CA ALA A 150 2.53 15.97 5.34
C ALA A 150 3.11 14.61 5.01
N THR A 151 2.31 13.82 4.31
CA THR A 151 2.75 12.57 3.68
C THR A 151 2.43 12.57 2.20
N GLN A 152 3.30 11.96 1.40
CA GLN A 152 3.09 11.81 -0.04
C GLN A 152 3.71 10.52 -0.52
N PHE A 153 2.94 9.66 -1.18
CA PHE A 153 3.52 8.58 -1.97
C PHE A 153 3.88 9.09 -3.36
N ALA A 154 5.13 8.91 -3.78
CA ALA A 154 5.59 9.39 -5.08
C ALA A 154 6.76 8.57 -5.63
N LEU A 155 6.96 8.66 -6.94
CA LEU A 155 8.16 8.25 -7.62
C LEU A 155 9.27 9.28 -7.38
N GLY A 156 10.40 8.81 -6.84
CA GLY A 156 11.58 9.65 -6.65
C GLY A 156 12.11 10.21 -7.97
N THR A 157 12.42 11.50 -8.00
CA THR A 157 12.98 12.17 -9.20
C THR A 157 14.43 11.72 -9.44
N VAL A 158 15.23 11.65 -8.38
CA VAL A 158 16.64 11.27 -8.44
C VAL A 158 16.79 9.74 -8.40
N SER A 159 16.23 9.10 -7.37
CA SER A 159 16.35 7.64 -7.19
C SER A 159 15.51 6.80 -8.15
N ARG A 160 14.51 7.39 -8.83
CA ARG A 160 13.57 6.67 -9.72
C ARG A 160 12.86 5.48 -9.06
N LYS A 161 12.80 5.47 -7.73
CA LYS A 161 12.11 4.46 -6.93
C LYS A 161 10.87 5.03 -6.25
N PRO A 162 9.74 4.30 -6.24
CA PRO A 162 8.55 4.69 -5.48
C PRO A 162 8.84 4.68 -3.98
N GLY A 163 8.16 5.52 -3.23
CA GLY A 163 8.24 5.51 -1.78
C GLY A 163 7.28 6.48 -1.12
N LEU A 164 7.10 6.29 0.19
CA LEU A 164 6.35 7.20 1.03
C LEU A 164 7.29 8.26 1.59
N TYR A 165 6.96 9.51 1.34
CA TYR A 165 7.63 10.67 1.89
C TYR A 165 6.85 11.15 3.11
N ILE A 166 7.53 11.31 4.24
CA ILE A 166 6.96 11.84 5.49
C ILE A 166 7.75 13.07 5.85
N ALA A 167 7.07 14.21 6.00
CA ALA A 167 7.67 15.52 6.15
C ALA A 167 7.09 16.28 7.34
N GLU A 168 7.97 16.98 8.06
CA GLU A 168 7.65 17.78 9.24
C GLU A 168 8.32 19.16 9.14
N ARG A 169 7.56 20.21 9.43
CA ARG A 169 8.04 21.58 9.44
C ARG A 169 8.98 21.80 10.63
N VAL A 170 10.10 22.46 10.37
CA VAL A 170 11.03 22.92 11.38
C VAL A 170 10.74 24.38 11.69
N GLY A 171 10.53 24.70 12.97
CA GLY A 171 10.17 26.04 13.42
C GLY A 171 8.66 26.28 13.52
N PRO A 172 8.25 27.45 14.05
CA PRO A 172 6.85 27.78 14.25
C PRO A 172 6.15 28.11 12.91
N ALA A 173 4.81 28.06 12.89
CA ALA A 173 4.03 28.23 11.65
C ALA A 173 4.10 29.65 11.07
N ASP A 174 4.34 30.66 11.92
CA ASP A 174 4.50 32.07 11.54
C ASP A 174 5.91 32.40 11.01
N ALA A 175 6.91 31.58 11.34
CA ALA A 175 8.29 31.73 10.90
C ALA A 175 8.95 30.35 10.66
N PRO A 176 8.52 29.59 9.64
CA PRO A 176 9.11 28.30 9.32
C PRO A 176 10.58 28.45 8.89
N LEU A 177 11.45 27.59 9.44
CA LEU A 177 12.85 27.51 9.04
C LEU A 177 13.05 26.59 7.82
N GLY A 178 12.13 25.64 7.61
CA GLY A 178 12.17 24.68 6.53
C GLY A 178 11.45 23.38 6.88
N VAL A 179 11.88 22.27 6.28
CA VAL A 179 11.26 20.96 6.44
C VAL A 179 12.33 19.90 6.60
N VAL A 180 12.13 18.99 7.56
CA VAL A 180 12.84 17.71 7.58
C VAL A 180 11.93 16.62 7.04
N ALA A 181 12.48 15.76 6.19
CA ALA A 181 11.72 14.68 5.59
C ALA A 181 12.51 13.37 5.60
N LEU A 182 11.77 12.28 5.53
CA LEU A 182 12.31 10.96 5.23
C LEU A 182 11.60 10.32 4.06
N LYS A 183 12.25 9.34 3.44
CA LYS A 183 11.70 8.46 2.42
C LYS A 183 11.69 7.02 2.94
N VAL A 184 10.54 6.37 2.88
CA VAL A 184 10.36 4.93 3.10
C VAL A 184 10.19 4.23 1.76
N GLU A 185 10.95 3.17 1.54
CA GLU A 185 10.79 2.23 0.42
C GLU A 185 10.20 0.92 0.95
N PHE A 186 9.45 0.20 0.11
CA PHE A 186 8.68 -0.98 0.53
C PHE A 186 9.19 -2.28 -0.10
N ASP A 187 10.38 -2.28 -0.71
CA ASP A 187 10.94 -3.43 -1.43
C ASP A 187 10.96 -4.71 -0.58
N SER A 188 11.32 -4.61 0.71
CA SER A 188 11.33 -5.74 1.65
C SER A 188 9.92 -6.22 1.99
N THR A 189 9.00 -5.29 2.25
CA THR A 189 7.60 -5.58 2.59
C THR A 189 6.90 -6.26 1.42
N GLU A 190 7.07 -5.73 0.22
CA GLU A 190 6.54 -6.31 -1.01
C GLU A 190 7.16 -7.68 -1.34
N ALA A 191 8.47 -7.87 -1.06
CA ALA A 191 9.12 -9.17 -1.21
C ALA A 191 8.56 -10.22 -0.25
N ASN A 192 8.30 -9.84 1.00
CA ASN A 192 7.67 -10.73 1.98
C ASN A 192 6.23 -11.08 1.55
N TRP A 193 5.47 -10.11 1.04
CA TRP A 193 4.13 -10.37 0.52
C TRP A 193 4.16 -11.33 -0.67
N ARG A 194 5.06 -11.14 -1.64
CA ARG A 194 5.21 -12.08 -2.77
C ARG A 194 5.44 -13.54 -2.32
N GLN A 195 6.16 -13.74 -1.22
CA GLN A 195 6.41 -15.08 -0.68
C GLN A 195 5.22 -15.63 0.09
N ALA A 196 4.48 -14.78 0.80
CA ALA A 196 3.35 -15.17 1.63
C ALA A 196 2.04 -15.37 0.83
N ARG A 197 1.70 -14.42 -0.04
CA ARG A 197 0.46 -14.40 -0.82
C ARG A 197 0.56 -13.43 -2.02
N GLN A 198 0.29 -13.95 -3.22
CA GLN A 198 0.16 -13.11 -4.41
C GLN A 198 -1.13 -12.29 -4.39
N GLY A 199 -1.14 -11.16 -5.10
CA GLY A 199 -2.33 -10.32 -5.27
C GLY A 199 -2.64 -9.38 -4.09
N VAL A 200 -1.70 -9.19 -3.16
CA VAL A 200 -1.82 -8.17 -2.10
C VAL A 200 -1.37 -6.82 -2.65
N TYR A 201 -2.18 -5.78 -2.44
CA TYR A 201 -1.86 -4.41 -2.80
C TYR A 201 -2.53 -3.41 -1.85
N VAL A 202 -2.02 -2.18 -1.86
CA VAL A 202 -2.52 -1.03 -1.07
C VAL A 202 -2.80 0.12 -2.02
N THR A 203 -3.97 0.75 -1.87
CA THR A 203 -4.35 1.92 -2.66
C THR A 203 -4.34 3.21 -1.84
N ASP A 204 -4.21 4.34 -2.51
CA ASP A 204 -4.66 5.61 -1.94
C ASP A 204 -6.19 5.74 -1.98
N ALA A 205 -6.70 6.86 -1.43
CA ALA A 205 -8.13 7.17 -1.42
C ALA A 205 -8.73 7.39 -2.82
N ALA A 206 -7.89 7.60 -3.84
CA ALA A 206 -8.31 7.72 -5.23
C ALA A 206 -8.22 6.39 -6.00
N GLY A 207 -7.90 5.28 -5.31
CA GLY A 207 -7.82 3.95 -5.88
C GLY A 207 -6.53 3.64 -6.65
N VAL A 208 -5.48 4.44 -6.50
CA VAL A 208 -4.17 4.17 -7.14
C VAL A 208 -3.41 3.15 -6.32
N VAL A 209 -2.98 2.05 -6.94
CA VAL A 209 -2.12 1.05 -6.29
C VAL A 209 -0.72 1.63 -6.03
N LEU A 210 -0.33 1.70 -4.76
CA LEU A 210 0.93 2.28 -4.29
C LEU A 210 1.97 1.22 -3.91
N ILE A 211 1.58 0.28 -3.05
CA ILE A 211 2.40 -0.82 -2.54
C ILE A 211 1.77 -2.12 -3.04
N THR A 212 2.56 -3.04 -3.58
CA THR A 212 2.02 -4.25 -4.19
C THR A 212 3.00 -5.41 -4.18
N SER A 213 2.48 -6.61 -3.95
CA SER A 213 3.21 -7.86 -4.18
C SER A 213 3.53 -8.05 -5.67
N GLU A 214 2.63 -7.65 -6.56
CA GLU A 214 2.79 -7.79 -8.02
C GLU A 214 3.20 -6.45 -8.63
N GLU A 215 4.46 -6.34 -9.09
CA GLU A 215 5.01 -5.07 -9.61
C GLU A 215 4.19 -4.50 -10.77
N ALA A 216 3.62 -5.37 -11.60
CA ALA A 216 2.76 -5.00 -12.71
C ALA A 216 1.49 -4.25 -12.28
N TYR A 217 1.07 -4.32 -11.01
CA TYR A 217 -0.11 -3.61 -10.51
C TYR A 217 0.19 -2.18 -10.10
N ARG A 218 1.47 -1.83 -9.90
CA ARG A 218 1.83 -0.52 -9.36
C ARG A 218 1.34 0.59 -10.28
N PHE A 219 0.76 1.63 -9.67
CA PHE A 219 0.18 2.78 -10.36
C PHE A 219 -0.97 2.45 -11.32
N HIS A 220 -1.61 1.29 -11.14
CA HIS A 220 -2.90 1.01 -11.76
C HIS A 220 -4.03 1.54 -10.87
N LEU A 221 -5.17 1.81 -11.49
CA LEU A 221 -6.41 2.18 -10.83
C LEU A 221 -7.25 0.94 -10.57
N VAL A 222 -7.70 0.74 -9.33
CA VAL A 222 -8.63 -0.36 -9.02
C VAL A 222 -9.99 -0.15 -9.70
N PRO A 223 -10.75 -1.22 -9.97
CA PRO A 223 -12.14 -1.10 -10.43
C PRO A 223 -12.95 -0.17 -9.52
N GLY A 224 -13.68 0.78 -10.12
CA GLY A 224 -14.49 1.76 -9.39
C GLY A 224 -13.81 3.11 -9.12
N ALA A 225 -12.50 3.24 -9.35
CA ALA A 225 -11.84 4.54 -9.36
C ALA A 225 -12.34 5.43 -10.52
N ASP A 226 -12.25 6.75 -10.37
CA ASP A 226 -12.61 7.72 -11.41
C ASP A 226 -11.35 8.16 -12.18
N PRO A 227 -11.06 7.58 -13.37
CA PRO A 227 -9.93 8.01 -14.19
C PRO A 227 -10.17 9.39 -14.83
N ALA A 228 -11.42 9.82 -15.03
CA ALA A 228 -11.74 11.06 -15.74
C ALA A 228 -11.54 12.31 -14.86
N GLY A 229 -11.67 12.18 -13.54
CA GLY A 229 -11.43 13.24 -12.57
C GLY A 229 -9.95 13.51 -12.26
N ARG A 230 -9.01 12.78 -12.87
CA ARG A 230 -7.57 12.89 -12.58
C ARG A 230 -6.89 13.97 -13.42
N ASP A 231 -5.83 14.55 -12.86
CA ASP A 231 -4.97 15.50 -13.55
C ASP A 231 -3.71 14.80 -14.11
N PRO A 232 -3.57 14.68 -15.45
CA PRO A 232 -2.43 14.02 -16.07
C PRO A 232 -1.07 14.62 -15.72
N GLU A 233 -0.98 15.93 -15.48
CA GLU A 233 0.28 16.58 -15.14
C GLU A 233 0.69 16.29 -13.69
N LEU A 234 -0.27 16.17 -12.78
CA LEU A 234 -0.01 15.75 -11.41
C LEU A 234 0.40 14.28 -11.38
N ASP A 235 -0.30 13.41 -12.11
CA ASP A 235 0.03 11.99 -12.19
C ASP A 235 1.42 11.76 -12.79
N LEU A 236 1.78 12.49 -13.86
CA LEU A 236 3.12 12.41 -14.44
C LEU A 236 4.20 12.82 -13.43
N ARG A 237 3.96 13.87 -12.63
CA ARG A 237 4.90 14.33 -11.60
C ARG A 237 4.98 13.40 -10.39
N GLN A 238 3.86 12.78 -10.01
CA GLN A 238 3.75 11.94 -8.82
C GLN A 238 4.15 10.49 -9.09
N PHE A 239 3.67 9.90 -10.18
CA PHE A 239 3.83 8.48 -10.50
C PHE A 239 4.71 8.23 -11.72
N GLY A 240 5.04 9.27 -12.49
CA GLY A 240 5.81 9.12 -13.74
C GLY A 240 4.97 8.67 -14.93
N MET A 241 3.64 8.66 -14.80
CA MET A 241 2.69 8.26 -15.83
C MET A 241 1.57 9.29 -15.92
N ALA A 242 1.29 9.83 -17.11
CA ALA A 242 0.22 10.81 -17.29
C ALA A 242 -1.19 10.18 -17.33
N GLN A 243 -1.27 8.88 -17.61
CA GLN A 243 -2.51 8.11 -17.63
C GLN A 243 -2.25 6.80 -16.90
N LEU A 244 -3.03 6.56 -15.84
CA LEU A 244 -2.93 5.36 -15.03
C LEU A 244 -3.84 4.27 -15.64
N PRO A 245 -3.29 3.09 -15.99
CA PRO A 245 -4.09 1.99 -16.52
C PRO A 245 -5.04 1.41 -15.46
N MET A 246 -6.15 0.79 -15.89
CA MET A 246 -7.03 0.07 -14.98
C MET A 246 -6.40 -1.28 -14.60
N LEU A 247 -6.54 -1.65 -13.34
CA LEU A 247 -6.08 -2.93 -12.83
C LEU A 247 -7.01 -4.04 -13.29
N GLU A 248 -6.47 -5.02 -14.02
CA GLU A 248 -7.19 -6.23 -14.40
C GLU A 248 -7.00 -7.30 -13.31
N ILE A 249 -7.98 -7.45 -12.42
CA ILE A 249 -7.98 -8.50 -11.40
C ILE A 249 -8.80 -9.69 -11.91
N ALA A 250 -8.22 -10.89 -11.88
CA ALA A 250 -8.95 -12.12 -12.17
C ALA A 250 -9.84 -12.51 -10.98
N GLY A 251 -11.04 -11.92 -10.90
CA GLY A 251 -12.05 -12.23 -9.87
C GLY A 251 -12.70 -10.97 -9.28
N GLN A 252 -13.97 -11.07 -8.88
CA GLN A 252 -14.74 -9.94 -8.30
C GLN A 252 -14.66 -9.85 -6.77
N ASP A 253 -13.96 -10.77 -6.12
CA ASP A 253 -13.97 -10.92 -4.66
C ASP A 253 -12.64 -10.43 -4.05
N ALA A 254 -12.39 -9.12 -4.15
CA ALA A 254 -11.29 -8.49 -3.42
C ALA A 254 -11.71 -8.29 -1.96
N VAL A 255 -10.87 -8.74 -1.03
CA VAL A 255 -11.05 -8.42 0.39
C VAL A 255 -10.43 -7.06 0.65
N GLU A 256 -11.27 -6.08 0.94
CA GLU A 256 -10.85 -4.70 1.26
C GLU A 256 -10.87 -4.46 2.76
N LEU A 257 -9.79 -3.89 3.29
CA LEU A 257 -9.67 -3.46 4.67
C LEU A 257 -9.09 -2.04 4.72
N PRO A 258 -9.66 -1.13 5.51
CA PRO A 258 -9.09 0.20 5.70
C PRO A 258 -7.78 0.11 6.49
N LEU A 259 -6.71 0.68 5.94
CA LEU A 259 -5.39 0.80 6.60
C LEU A 259 -5.29 2.01 7.54
N VAL A 260 -6.11 3.02 7.26
CA VAL A 260 -6.22 4.25 8.03
C VAL A 260 -7.70 4.57 8.10
N ASP A 261 -8.20 4.97 9.26
CA ASP A 261 -9.55 5.50 9.34
C ASP A 261 -9.67 6.69 8.39
N ALA A 262 -10.68 6.69 7.52
CA ALA A 262 -11.00 7.85 6.72
C ALA A 262 -11.46 8.96 7.68
N GLN A 263 -10.60 9.96 7.91
CA GLN A 263 -10.98 11.18 8.61
C GLN A 263 -11.75 12.12 7.68
#